data_AF-A0A524ELF8-F1
#
_entry.id   AF-A0A524ELF8-F1
#
_cell.length_a   1.000
_cell.length_b   1.000
_cell.length_c   1.000
_cell.angle_alpha   90.00
_cell.angle_beta   90.00
_cell.angle_gamma   90.00
#
_symmetry.space_group_name_H-M   'P 1'
#
loop_
_entity.id
_entity.type
_entity.pdbx_description
1 polymer ?
#
loop_
_entity_poly.entity_id
_entity_poly.type
_entity_poly.pdbx_seq_one_letter_code
_entity_poly.pdbx_strand_id
1 'polypeptide(L)'
;MPVSHDLQLILAGKDEKYSGYDELIQVPEILIIDELMEIWYYVNKIFYDNEVNNYIHAIIREFTLCARINKGNTEDLKPSTGLCSGCHFNTLQNICNKVDSILSVRVAKDLLRYSKALAWLLGLDTIDINIVNTIAPYIIAHRVAFVKRELEMSPYWGDKYEFTRYILDLVQKRFKSRELCYQITERFRNGTSKKEDLAELKKYEKNDLIVKYDLIPFVNATKDKDYSDIANKISELSKKGDIEELSKIRNDLIADLDLPNRADLINWCNQELYKQSVTDFVFKYRDNKEVWADIASEFPNLDQSIRDAFVRRQTKQIRSEDLLLEINVTGTDDESLVNIQISGGSEALKLIKLIDKKEYIQKED
;
A
#
# COMPACT_ATOMS: atom_id res chain seq x y z
N MET A 1 -44.00 18.64 3.69
CA MET A 1 -42.73 18.47 2.96
C MET A 1 -42.69 19.54 1.88
N PRO A 2 -41.57 20.24 1.69
CA PRO A 2 -41.47 21.25 0.63
C PRO A 2 -41.75 20.59 -0.73
N VAL A 3 -42.53 21.24 -1.58
CA VAL A 3 -42.78 20.74 -2.94
C VAL A 3 -41.55 20.98 -3.81
N SER A 4 -41.38 20.22 -4.88
CA SER A 4 -40.20 20.28 -5.78
C SER A 4 -39.87 21.71 -6.25
N HIS A 5 -40.90 22.55 -6.41
CA HIS A 5 -40.75 23.97 -6.75
C HIS A 5 -40.11 24.80 -5.63
N ASP A 6 -40.45 24.54 -4.37
CA ASP A 6 -39.85 25.21 -3.20
C ASP A 6 -38.39 24.82 -3.04
N LEU A 7 -38.05 23.56 -3.30
CA LEU A 7 -36.67 23.08 -3.32
C LEU A 7 -35.83 23.77 -4.39
N GLN A 8 -36.40 24.02 -5.57
CA GLN A 8 -35.71 24.71 -6.65
C GLN A 8 -35.40 26.18 -6.30
N LEU A 9 -36.31 26.86 -5.58
CA LEU A 9 -36.10 28.21 -5.05
C LEU A 9 -35.06 28.25 -3.93
N ILE A 10 -35.10 27.26 -3.01
CA ILE A 10 -34.12 27.14 -1.92
C ILE A 10 -32.71 26.85 -2.46
N LEU A 11 -32.59 25.95 -3.45
CA LEU A 11 -31.31 25.61 -4.07
C LEU A 11 -30.79 26.68 -5.04
N ALA A 12 -31.67 27.53 -5.59
CA ALA A 12 -31.29 28.67 -6.43
C ALA A 12 -30.86 29.91 -5.60
N GLY A 13 -31.18 29.93 -4.30
CA GLY A 13 -30.67 30.93 -3.38
C GLY A 13 -29.16 30.80 -3.22
N LYS A 14 -28.42 31.92 -3.32
CA LYS A 14 -27.01 31.93 -2.95
C LYS A 14 -26.91 31.67 -1.45
N ASP A 15 -26.23 30.60 -1.07
CA ASP A 15 -25.98 30.31 0.34
C ASP A 15 -24.92 31.29 0.87
N GLU A 16 -25.40 32.24 1.66
CA GLU A 16 -24.61 33.35 2.20
C GLU A 16 -23.44 32.88 3.07
N LYS A 17 -23.47 31.63 3.57
CA LYS A 17 -22.36 31.01 4.31
C LYS A 17 -21.11 30.79 3.46
N TYR A 18 -21.24 30.70 2.14
CA TYR A 18 -20.08 30.54 1.24
C TYR A 18 -19.52 31.85 0.70
N SER A 19 -20.20 32.98 0.89
CA SER A 19 -19.86 34.27 0.26
C SER A 19 -19.46 35.39 1.22
N GLY A 20 -19.34 35.11 2.52
CA GLY A 20 -18.76 36.06 3.48
C GLY A 20 -17.23 36.11 3.35
N TYR A 21 -16.71 37.10 2.64
CA TYR A 21 -15.32 37.55 2.82
C TYR A 21 -15.29 38.43 4.06
N ASP A 22 -15.15 37.82 5.23
CA ASP A 22 -15.00 38.54 6.49
C ASP A 22 -13.50 38.78 6.73
N GLU A 23 -13.04 40.02 6.62
CA GLU A 23 -11.63 40.41 6.82
C GLU A 23 -11.13 40.10 8.25
N LEU A 24 -12.04 39.78 9.18
CA LEU A 24 -11.75 39.36 10.56
C LEU A 24 -11.75 37.83 10.75
N ILE A 25 -12.24 37.06 9.76
CA ILE A 25 -12.21 35.59 9.77
C ILE A 25 -11.10 35.18 8.80
N GLN A 26 -9.86 35.17 9.31
CA GLN A 26 -8.85 34.27 8.74
C GLN A 26 -9.53 32.90 8.60
N VAL A 27 -9.41 32.24 7.44
CA VAL A 27 -9.73 30.80 7.35
C VAL A 27 -9.08 30.19 8.57
N PRO A 28 -9.86 29.68 9.56
CA PRO A 28 -9.27 29.26 10.80
C PRO A 28 -8.15 28.29 10.46
N GLU A 29 -7.03 28.34 11.17
CA GLU A 29 -6.15 27.19 11.16
C GLU A 29 -6.96 26.04 11.75
N ILE A 30 -7.63 25.26 10.89
CA ILE A 30 -8.55 24.20 11.30
C ILE A 30 -7.73 23.07 11.95
N LEU A 31 -6.46 22.94 11.55
CA LEU A 31 -5.51 21.97 12.09
C LEU A 31 -4.13 22.59 12.22
N ILE A 32 -3.53 22.52 13.41
CA ILE A 32 -2.11 22.83 13.60
C ILE A 32 -1.23 21.72 13.04
N ILE A 33 0.06 22.02 12.80
CA ILE A 33 1.00 21.04 12.23
C ILE A 33 1.07 19.75 13.07
N ASP A 34 1.04 19.87 14.40
CA ASP A 34 1.08 18.74 15.31
C ASP A 34 -0.15 17.81 15.11
N GLU A 35 -1.36 18.38 14.95
CA GLU A 35 -2.60 17.64 14.64
C GLU A 35 -2.55 16.99 13.25
N LEU A 36 -1.99 17.68 12.25
CA LEU A 36 -1.78 17.09 10.93
C LEU A 36 -0.87 15.87 11.01
N MET A 37 0.24 15.95 11.75
CA MET A 37 1.18 14.84 11.93
C MET A 37 0.54 13.63 12.62
N GLU A 38 -0.36 13.86 13.56
CA GLU A 38 -1.15 12.83 14.22
C GLU A 38 -2.15 12.17 13.24
N ILE A 39 -2.84 12.97 12.42
CA ILE A 39 -3.71 12.43 11.35
C ILE A 39 -2.91 11.54 10.39
N TRP A 40 -1.72 11.96 9.95
CA TRP A 40 -0.89 11.14 9.06
C TRP A 40 -0.49 9.81 9.69
N TYR A 41 -0.26 9.78 11.00
CA TYR A 41 0.02 8.56 11.75
C TYR A 41 -1.19 7.61 11.75
N TYR A 42 -2.39 8.09 12.09
CA TYR A 42 -3.60 7.27 12.08
C TYR A 42 -4.00 6.81 10.66
N VAL A 43 -3.90 7.68 9.65
CA VAL A 43 -4.12 7.32 8.25
C VAL A 43 -3.20 6.17 7.83
N ASN A 44 -1.94 6.17 8.27
CA ASN A 44 -1.00 5.11 7.91
C ASN A 44 -1.40 3.74 8.50
N LYS A 45 -2.12 3.70 9.63
CA LYS A 45 -2.58 2.46 10.29
C LYS A 45 -3.77 1.79 9.60
N ILE A 46 -4.51 2.49 8.73
CA ILE A 46 -5.66 1.92 8.02
C ILE A 46 -5.26 0.62 7.29
N PHE A 47 -6.03 -0.43 7.55
CA PHE A 47 -5.77 -1.77 7.05
C PHE A 47 -6.24 -1.94 5.60
N TYR A 48 -5.57 -2.82 4.87
CA TYR A 48 -5.97 -3.28 3.55
C TYR A 48 -5.53 -4.73 3.37
N ASP A 49 -6.32 -5.50 2.62
CA ASP A 49 -6.06 -6.91 2.40
C ASP A 49 -5.28 -7.20 1.09
N ASN A 50 -5.04 -8.48 0.84
CA ASN A 50 -4.36 -8.94 -0.37
C ASN A 50 -5.18 -8.67 -1.65
N GLU A 51 -6.51 -8.58 -1.56
CA GLU A 51 -7.35 -8.29 -2.72
C GLU A 51 -7.10 -6.85 -3.21
N VAL A 52 -7.15 -5.88 -2.30
CA VAL A 52 -6.82 -4.48 -2.58
C VAL A 52 -5.40 -4.35 -3.12
N ASN A 53 -4.44 -5.05 -2.49
CA ASN A 53 -3.06 -5.06 -2.95
C ASN A 53 -2.94 -5.58 -4.39
N ASN A 54 -3.54 -6.74 -4.68
CA ASN A 54 -3.56 -7.33 -6.02
C ASN A 54 -4.27 -6.44 -7.04
N TYR A 55 -5.31 -5.71 -6.62
CA TYR A 55 -6.05 -4.80 -7.48
C TYR A 55 -5.22 -3.57 -7.87
N ILE A 56 -4.55 -2.93 -6.92
CA ILE A 56 -3.63 -1.83 -7.20
C ILE A 56 -2.50 -2.30 -8.13
N HIS A 57 -1.93 -3.48 -7.88
CA HIS A 57 -0.93 -4.07 -8.78
C HIS A 57 -1.50 -4.32 -10.19
N ALA A 58 -2.72 -4.84 -10.29
CA ALA A 58 -3.37 -5.04 -11.58
C ALA A 58 -3.53 -3.72 -12.35
N ILE A 59 -3.96 -2.64 -11.69
CA ILE A 59 -4.02 -1.30 -12.32
C ILE A 59 -2.66 -0.94 -12.91
N ILE A 60 -1.58 -0.99 -12.12
CA ILE A 60 -0.25 -0.60 -12.61
C ILE A 60 0.23 -1.50 -13.76
N ARG A 61 0.04 -2.81 -13.63
CA ARG A 61 0.51 -3.79 -14.63
C ARG A 61 -0.25 -3.73 -15.94
N GLU A 62 -1.56 -3.46 -15.93
CA GLU A 62 -2.37 -3.29 -17.15
C GLU A 62 -1.90 -2.10 -18.00
N PHE A 63 -1.38 -1.04 -17.37
CA PHE A 63 -0.81 0.12 -18.08
C PHE A 63 0.63 -0.12 -18.57
N THR A 64 1.37 -1.00 -17.89
CA THR A 64 2.81 -1.17 -18.09
C THR A 64 3.17 -2.33 -19.01
N LEU A 65 2.45 -3.45 -18.91
CA LEU A 65 2.78 -4.68 -19.61
C LEU A 65 2.58 -4.58 -21.12
N CYS A 66 3.49 -5.21 -21.86
CA CYS A 66 3.39 -5.37 -23.30
C CYS A 66 4.05 -6.69 -23.70
N ALA A 67 3.44 -7.41 -24.64
CA ALA A 67 3.99 -8.67 -25.13
C ALA A 67 5.20 -8.52 -26.06
N ARG A 68 5.50 -7.30 -26.53
CA ARG A 68 6.48 -7.04 -27.59
C ARG A 68 7.73 -6.30 -27.11
N ILE A 69 7.57 -5.38 -26.16
CA ILE A 69 8.65 -4.51 -25.68
C ILE A 69 8.51 -4.24 -24.18
N ASN A 70 9.59 -3.77 -23.56
CA ASN A 70 9.51 -3.12 -22.26
C ASN A 70 9.21 -1.64 -22.45
N LYS A 71 7.94 -1.24 -22.22
CA LYS A 71 7.46 0.14 -22.37
C LYS A 71 8.14 1.13 -21.42
N GLY A 72 8.71 0.67 -20.30
CA GLY A 72 9.44 1.54 -19.37
C GLY A 72 10.82 1.96 -19.90
N ASN A 73 11.35 1.23 -20.89
CA ASN A 73 12.72 1.41 -21.41
C ASN A 73 12.75 1.83 -22.89
N THR A 74 11.59 2.09 -23.50
CA THR A 74 11.48 2.38 -24.94
C THR A 74 10.66 3.65 -25.16
N GLU A 75 11.25 4.69 -25.73
CA GLU A 75 10.56 5.96 -25.98
C GLU A 75 9.98 6.07 -27.40
N ASP A 76 10.58 5.40 -28.38
CA ASP A 76 10.27 5.60 -29.81
C ASP A 76 9.09 4.75 -30.31
N LEU A 77 8.93 3.53 -29.79
CA LEU A 77 7.91 2.59 -30.24
C LEU A 77 6.74 2.51 -29.25
N LYS A 78 5.61 3.11 -29.62
CA LYS A 78 4.40 3.28 -28.81
C LYS A 78 3.15 2.82 -29.57
N PRO A 79 2.02 2.57 -28.88
CA PRO A 79 0.76 2.26 -29.55
C PRO A 79 0.32 3.31 -30.59
N SER A 80 0.62 4.60 -30.37
CA SER A 80 0.40 5.65 -31.36
C SER A 80 1.30 5.58 -32.59
N THR A 81 2.51 5.03 -32.49
CA THR A 81 3.47 4.90 -33.59
C THR A 81 3.43 3.54 -34.31
N GLY A 82 2.48 2.67 -33.96
CA GLY A 82 2.24 1.40 -34.67
C GLY A 82 2.69 0.14 -33.91
N LEU A 83 3.09 0.23 -32.64
CA LEU A 83 3.51 -0.92 -31.82
C LEU A 83 2.50 -2.08 -31.81
N CYS A 84 1.21 -1.77 -31.90
CA CYS A 84 0.12 -2.74 -31.77
C CYS A 84 -0.23 -3.47 -33.08
N SER A 85 0.33 -3.08 -34.22
CA SER A 85 0.01 -3.67 -35.53
C SER A 85 0.37 -5.16 -35.60
N GLY A 86 -0.62 -6.02 -35.85
CA GLY A 86 -0.46 -7.49 -35.88
C GLY A 86 -0.23 -8.13 -34.49
N CYS A 87 -0.50 -7.42 -33.40
CA CYS A 87 -0.35 -7.97 -32.05
C CYS A 87 -1.61 -8.75 -31.63
N HIS A 88 -1.46 -9.98 -31.14
CA HIS A 88 -2.56 -10.78 -30.57
C HIS A 88 -3.29 -10.04 -29.44
N PHE A 89 -2.57 -9.21 -28.69
CA PHE A 89 -3.11 -8.42 -27.59
C PHE A 89 -3.67 -7.06 -28.03
N ASN A 90 -3.76 -6.76 -29.33
CA ASN A 90 -4.43 -5.55 -29.79
C ASN A 90 -5.96 -5.74 -29.83
N THR A 91 -6.59 -5.79 -28.65
CA THR A 91 -8.03 -6.01 -28.50
C THR A 91 -8.69 -4.83 -27.79
N LEU A 92 -10.02 -4.70 -27.90
CA LEU A 92 -10.76 -3.64 -27.20
C LEU A 92 -10.64 -3.76 -25.67
N GLN A 93 -10.47 -4.97 -25.15
CA GLN A 93 -10.41 -5.23 -23.71
C GLN A 93 -9.02 -4.97 -23.10
N ASN A 94 -7.96 -4.92 -23.89
CA ASN A 94 -6.62 -4.68 -23.36
C ASN A 94 -6.38 -3.19 -23.15
N ILE A 95 -5.67 -2.83 -22.08
CA ILE A 95 -5.35 -1.44 -21.75
C ILE A 95 -4.05 -1.02 -22.45
N CYS A 96 -3.13 -1.96 -22.65
CA CYS A 96 -1.80 -1.68 -23.19
C CYS A 96 -1.80 -1.06 -24.60
N ASN A 97 -2.88 -1.17 -25.38
CA ASN A 97 -3.00 -0.52 -26.70
C ASN A 97 -3.65 0.88 -26.65
N LYS A 98 -4.07 1.36 -25.47
CA LYS A 98 -4.73 2.66 -25.25
C LYS A 98 -3.82 3.68 -24.55
N VAL A 99 -2.61 3.27 -24.15
CA VAL A 99 -1.68 4.09 -23.36
C VAL A 99 -0.29 4.16 -24.01
N ASP A 100 0.18 5.38 -24.22
CA ASP A 100 1.49 5.71 -24.78
C ASP A 100 2.58 5.86 -23.71
N SER A 101 2.19 6.18 -22.46
CA SER A 101 3.09 6.18 -21.30
C SER A 101 2.63 5.18 -20.24
N ILE A 102 3.59 4.63 -19.50
CA ILE A 102 3.32 3.70 -18.39
C ILE A 102 2.94 4.46 -17.11
N LEU A 103 2.31 3.76 -16.17
CA LEU A 103 2.20 4.21 -14.79
C LEU A 103 3.49 3.87 -14.03
N SER A 104 4.04 4.85 -13.32
CA SER A 104 5.20 4.61 -12.45
C SER A 104 4.78 3.97 -11.13
N VAL A 105 5.76 3.41 -10.40
CA VAL A 105 5.58 2.87 -9.04
C VAL A 105 5.06 3.90 -8.03
N ARG A 106 5.22 5.20 -8.31
CA ARG A 106 4.66 6.26 -7.45
C ARG A 106 3.14 6.24 -7.45
N VAL A 107 2.51 5.86 -8.56
CA VAL A 107 1.04 5.79 -8.65
C VAL A 107 0.50 4.69 -7.74
N ALA A 108 1.21 3.57 -7.58
CA ALA A 108 0.82 2.53 -6.63
C ALA A 108 0.79 3.07 -5.18
N LYS A 109 1.82 3.83 -4.80
CA LYS A 109 1.92 4.46 -3.47
C LYS A 109 0.84 5.51 -3.27
N ASP A 110 0.59 6.34 -4.29
CA ASP A 110 -0.43 7.40 -4.20
C ASP A 110 -1.83 6.79 -4.12
N LEU A 111 -2.15 5.74 -4.90
CA LEU A 111 -3.40 5.00 -4.80
C LEU A 111 -3.63 4.51 -3.38
N LEU A 112 -2.65 3.81 -2.80
CA LEU A 112 -2.78 3.30 -1.43
C LEU A 112 -2.92 4.43 -0.40
N ARG A 113 -2.05 5.46 -0.47
CA ARG A 113 -2.04 6.59 0.47
C ARG A 113 -3.38 7.32 0.48
N TYR A 114 -3.89 7.68 -0.68
CA TYR A 114 -5.14 8.43 -0.77
C TYR A 114 -6.37 7.56 -0.50
N SER A 115 -6.32 6.25 -0.79
CA SER A 115 -7.34 5.31 -0.32
C SER A 115 -7.38 5.21 1.20
N LYS A 116 -6.23 5.15 1.87
CA LYS A 116 -6.15 5.18 3.34
C LYS A 116 -6.72 6.47 3.91
N ALA A 117 -6.34 7.61 3.33
CA ALA A 117 -6.84 8.92 3.76
C ALA A 117 -8.36 9.04 3.59
N LEU A 118 -8.91 8.55 2.48
CA LEU A 118 -10.36 8.55 2.25
C LEU A 118 -11.08 7.61 3.22
N ALA A 119 -10.56 6.42 3.46
CA ALA A 119 -11.13 5.48 4.43
C ALA A 119 -11.16 6.09 5.84
N TRP A 120 -10.04 6.67 6.28
CA TRP A 120 -9.95 7.37 7.56
C TRP A 120 -10.95 8.52 7.66
N LEU A 121 -11.05 9.37 6.62
CA LEU A 121 -12.00 10.50 6.59
C LEU A 121 -13.47 10.04 6.69
N LEU A 122 -13.78 8.85 6.16
CA LEU A 122 -15.11 8.25 6.22
C LEU A 122 -15.35 7.42 7.50
N GLY A 123 -14.39 7.34 8.41
CA GLY A 123 -14.48 6.51 9.62
C GLY A 123 -14.50 5.01 9.32
N LEU A 124 -13.83 4.58 8.24
CA LEU A 124 -13.69 3.17 7.86
C LEU A 124 -12.34 2.65 8.32
N ASP A 125 -12.33 1.46 8.93
CA ASP A 125 -11.08 0.83 9.42
C ASP A 125 -10.32 0.08 8.32
N THR A 126 -10.98 -0.19 7.19
CA THR A 126 -10.43 -1.00 6.10
C THR A 126 -10.69 -0.37 4.73
N ILE A 127 -9.76 -0.61 3.80
CA ILE A 127 -9.91 -0.26 2.39
C ILE A 127 -10.51 -1.46 1.63
N ASP A 128 -11.43 -1.17 0.71
CA ASP A 128 -11.89 -2.11 -0.31
C ASP A 128 -11.56 -1.61 -1.74
N ILE A 129 -11.90 -2.41 -2.75
CA ILE A 129 -11.73 -2.04 -4.16
C ILE A 129 -12.54 -0.79 -4.54
N ASN A 130 -13.67 -0.52 -3.90
CA ASN A 130 -14.52 0.63 -4.23
C ASN A 130 -13.86 1.95 -3.81
N ILE A 131 -13.21 1.97 -2.64
CA ILE A 131 -12.41 3.11 -2.19
C ILE A 131 -11.25 3.37 -3.16
N VAL A 132 -10.57 2.32 -3.65
CA VAL A 132 -9.52 2.46 -4.67
C VAL A 132 -10.09 3.05 -5.96
N ASN A 133 -11.21 2.51 -6.45
CA ASN A 133 -11.86 2.98 -7.69
C ASN A 133 -12.37 4.42 -7.59
N THR A 134 -12.78 4.87 -6.40
CA THR A 134 -13.24 6.24 -6.18
C THR A 134 -12.12 7.25 -6.42
N ILE A 135 -10.90 6.91 -5.97
CA ILE A 135 -9.75 7.81 -6.02
C ILE A 135 -8.93 7.66 -7.33
N ALA A 136 -8.87 6.45 -7.90
CA ALA A 136 -8.00 6.13 -9.02
C ALA A 136 -8.10 7.08 -10.24
N PRO A 137 -9.31 7.51 -10.69
CA PRO A 137 -9.43 8.44 -11.81
C PRO A 137 -8.69 9.76 -11.59
N TYR A 138 -8.79 10.32 -10.38
CA TYR A 138 -8.15 11.59 -10.01
C TYR A 138 -6.63 11.50 -10.01
N ILE A 139 -6.08 10.34 -9.62
CA ILE A 139 -4.63 10.10 -9.61
C ILE A 139 -4.10 9.82 -11.02
N ILE A 140 -4.81 9.02 -11.82
CA ILE A 140 -4.27 8.46 -13.06
C ILE A 140 -4.42 9.42 -14.25
N ALA A 141 -5.54 10.15 -14.34
CA ALA A 141 -5.89 10.92 -15.54
C ALA A 141 -4.83 11.96 -15.96
N HIS A 142 -4.11 12.51 -14.99
CA HIS A 142 -3.07 13.52 -15.23
C HIS A 142 -1.65 12.92 -15.34
N ARG A 143 -1.50 11.59 -15.17
CA ARG A 143 -0.18 10.91 -15.13
C ARG A 143 0.08 9.99 -16.31
N VAL A 144 -0.90 9.83 -17.19
CA VAL A 144 -0.81 8.95 -18.36
C VAL A 144 -1.02 9.75 -19.63
N ALA A 145 -0.16 9.48 -20.62
CA ALA A 145 -0.40 9.83 -22.00
C ALA A 145 -1.23 8.72 -22.65
N PHE A 146 -2.46 9.04 -23.00
CA PHE A 146 -3.34 8.14 -23.74
C PHE A 146 -3.10 8.24 -25.24
N VAL A 147 -3.42 7.17 -25.97
CA VAL A 147 -3.41 7.21 -27.43
C VAL A 147 -4.49 8.19 -27.90
N LYS A 148 -4.06 9.24 -28.60
CA LYS A 148 -4.94 10.35 -29.02
C LYS A 148 -6.20 9.88 -29.74
N ARG A 149 -6.10 8.92 -30.67
CA ARG A 149 -7.25 8.39 -31.41
C ARG A 149 -8.32 7.76 -30.51
N GLU A 150 -7.91 7.08 -29.44
CA GLU A 150 -8.85 6.42 -28.51
C GLU A 150 -9.51 7.46 -27.61
N LEU A 151 -8.74 8.46 -27.16
CA LEU A 151 -9.21 9.53 -26.29
C LEU A 151 -10.15 10.52 -27.00
N GLU A 152 -9.94 10.79 -28.29
CA GLU A 152 -10.77 11.71 -29.08
C GLU A 152 -12.06 11.07 -29.60
N MET A 153 -12.17 9.74 -29.55
CA MET A 153 -13.37 9.03 -29.95
C MET A 153 -14.54 9.26 -28.97
N SER A 154 -15.77 9.21 -29.49
CA SER A 154 -16.98 9.20 -28.67
C SER A 154 -16.94 8.00 -27.70
N PRO A 155 -17.36 8.16 -26.43
CA PRO A 155 -18.00 9.34 -25.82
C PRO A 155 -17.04 10.25 -25.03
N TYR A 156 -15.73 10.24 -25.31
CA TYR A 156 -14.75 10.93 -24.46
C TYR A 156 -14.36 12.29 -25.00
N TRP A 157 -14.22 12.46 -26.33
CA TRP A 157 -13.93 13.74 -26.97
C TRP A 157 -12.76 14.54 -26.35
N GLY A 158 -11.72 13.86 -25.88
CA GLY A 158 -10.59 14.50 -25.20
C GLY A 158 -10.65 14.50 -23.67
N ASP A 159 -11.78 14.11 -23.06
CA ASP A 159 -11.93 14.04 -21.60
C ASP A 159 -11.10 12.88 -21.02
N LYS A 160 -9.94 13.24 -20.48
CA LYS A 160 -9.02 12.29 -19.85
C LYS A 160 -9.62 11.64 -18.61
N TYR A 161 -10.46 12.34 -17.86
CA TYR A 161 -11.03 11.81 -16.63
C TYR A 161 -12.04 10.71 -16.96
N GLU A 162 -13.00 10.99 -17.85
CA GLU A 162 -14.00 10.00 -18.26
C GLU A 162 -13.36 8.83 -19.04
N PHE A 163 -12.33 9.10 -19.86
CA PHE A 163 -11.58 8.02 -20.48
C PHE A 163 -10.84 7.15 -19.45
N THR A 164 -10.24 7.75 -18.42
CA THR A 164 -9.60 7.02 -17.32
C THR A 164 -10.60 6.15 -16.58
N ARG A 165 -11.82 6.64 -16.30
CA ARG A 165 -12.88 5.84 -15.69
C ARG A 165 -13.23 4.62 -16.53
N TYR A 166 -13.39 4.80 -17.83
CA TYR A 166 -13.61 3.68 -18.74
C TYR A 166 -12.47 2.65 -18.71
N ILE A 167 -11.21 3.11 -18.72
CA ILE A 167 -10.06 2.22 -18.61
C ILE A 167 -10.08 1.45 -17.29
N LEU A 168 -10.40 2.11 -16.18
CA LEU A 168 -10.50 1.47 -14.87
C LEU A 168 -11.64 0.44 -14.81
N ASP A 169 -12.77 0.68 -15.47
CA ASP A 169 -13.83 -0.32 -15.62
C ASP A 169 -13.34 -1.56 -16.37
N LEU A 170 -12.53 -1.39 -17.42
CA LEU A 170 -11.89 -2.53 -18.11
C LEU A 170 -10.94 -3.28 -17.16
N VAL A 171 -10.11 -2.56 -16.40
CA VAL A 171 -9.20 -3.16 -15.41
C VAL A 171 -9.99 -3.97 -14.38
N GLN A 172 -11.08 -3.43 -13.84
CA GLN A 172 -11.92 -4.11 -12.86
C GLN A 172 -12.54 -5.39 -13.43
N LYS A 173 -13.08 -5.33 -14.66
CA LYS A 173 -13.63 -6.52 -15.34
C LYS A 173 -12.58 -7.61 -15.53
N ARG A 174 -11.38 -7.22 -15.98
CA ARG A 174 -10.25 -8.15 -16.15
C ARG A 174 -9.78 -8.71 -14.82
N PHE A 175 -9.71 -7.88 -13.77
CA PHE A 175 -9.32 -8.31 -12.44
C PHE A 175 -10.27 -9.40 -11.90
N LYS A 176 -11.58 -9.18 -12.02
CA LYS A 176 -12.59 -10.19 -11.66
C LYS A 176 -12.43 -11.47 -12.49
N SER A 177 -12.16 -11.36 -13.78
CA SER A 177 -11.91 -12.54 -14.63
C SER A 177 -10.65 -13.33 -14.26
N ARG A 178 -9.74 -12.72 -13.48
CA ARG A 178 -8.48 -13.31 -13.01
C ARG A 178 -8.57 -13.85 -11.58
N GLU A 179 -9.73 -13.82 -10.93
CA GLU A 179 -9.89 -14.23 -9.53
C GLU A 179 -9.28 -15.62 -9.24
N LEU A 180 -9.61 -16.61 -10.06
CA LEU A 180 -9.06 -17.97 -9.94
C LEU A 180 -7.52 -17.99 -10.08
N CYS A 181 -6.96 -17.15 -10.96
CA CYS A 181 -5.51 -17.06 -11.15
C CYS A 181 -4.82 -16.52 -9.90
N TYR A 182 -5.41 -15.51 -9.25
CA TYR A 182 -4.91 -14.99 -7.98
C TYR A 182 -5.02 -16.02 -6.87
N GLN A 183 -6.14 -16.74 -6.76
CA GLN A 183 -6.31 -17.82 -5.78
C GLN A 183 -5.30 -18.96 -5.96
N ILE A 184 -4.99 -19.35 -7.21
CA ILE A 184 -3.93 -20.32 -7.51
C ILE A 184 -2.57 -19.78 -7.06
N THR A 185 -2.24 -18.56 -7.45
CA THR A 185 -0.96 -17.91 -7.10
C THR A 185 -0.78 -17.83 -5.59
N GLU A 186 -1.84 -17.53 -4.86
CA GLU A 186 -1.86 -17.48 -3.40
C GLU A 186 -1.59 -18.85 -2.76
N ARG A 187 -2.14 -19.94 -3.32
CA ARG A 187 -1.83 -21.30 -2.85
C ARG A 187 -0.35 -21.64 -3.04
N PHE A 188 0.25 -21.23 -4.16
CA PHE A 188 1.69 -21.38 -4.36
C PHE A 188 2.51 -20.53 -3.39
N ARG A 189 2.10 -19.27 -3.15
CA ARG A 189 2.73 -18.39 -2.16
C ARG A 189 2.75 -19.02 -0.77
N ASN A 190 1.64 -19.67 -0.41
CA ASN A 190 1.40 -20.26 0.91
C ASN A 190 1.86 -21.72 1.04
N GLY A 191 2.49 -22.32 0.02
CA GLY A 191 2.95 -23.71 0.06
C GLY A 191 1.84 -24.77 0.07
N THR A 192 0.61 -24.40 -0.34
CA THR A 192 -0.60 -25.24 -0.33
C THR A 192 -1.14 -25.56 -1.73
N SER A 193 -0.26 -25.51 -2.73
CA SER A 193 -0.61 -25.75 -4.14
C SER A 193 -1.16 -27.16 -4.39
N LYS A 194 -2.05 -27.28 -5.38
CA LYS A 194 -2.60 -28.55 -5.88
C LYS A 194 -1.92 -28.95 -7.17
N LYS A 195 -1.93 -30.26 -7.50
CA LYS A 195 -1.28 -30.80 -8.70
C LYS A 195 -1.83 -30.17 -10.00
N GLU A 196 -3.10 -29.81 -10.01
CA GLU A 196 -3.81 -29.28 -11.18
C GLU A 196 -3.63 -27.75 -11.33
N ASP A 197 -3.17 -27.05 -10.30
CA ASP A 197 -3.19 -25.59 -10.23
C ASP A 197 -2.37 -24.93 -11.34
N LEU A 198 -1.18 -25.45 -11.62
CA LEU A 198 -0.34 -24.91 -12.71
C LEU A 198 -0.97 -25.15 -14.09
N ALA A 199 -1.64 -26.28 -14.28
CA ALA A 199 -2.33 -26.57 -15.54
C ALA A 199 -3.52 -25.64 -15.75
N GLU A 200 -4.26 -25.33 -14.68
CA GLU A 200 -5.36 -24.38 -14.70
C GLU A 200 -4.87 -22.95 -15.01
N LEU A 201 -3.81 -22.50 -14.34
CA LEU A 201 -3.22 -21.18 -14.55
C LEU A 201 -2.74 -20.98 -16.00
N LYS A 202 -2.12 -22.02 -16.59
CA LYS A 202 -1.63 -22.00 -17.98
C LYS A 202 -2.73 -21.81 -19.04
N LYS A 203 -4.01 -22.09 -18.71
CA LYS A 203 -5.12 -21.82 -19.65
C LYS A 203 -5.26 -20.34 -19.97
N TYR A 204 -4.85 -19.46 -19.07
CA TYR A 204 -4.97 -18.00 -19.21
C TYR A 204 -3.72 -17.36 -19.83
N GLU A 205 -2.58 -18.07 -19.88
CA GLU A 205 -1.27 -17.57 -20.34
C GLU A 205 -1.31 -16.92 -21.73
N LYS A 206 -2.11 -17.47 -22.66
CA LYS A 206 -2.15 -16.97 -24.04
C LYS A 206 -2.88 -15.65 -24.19
N ASN A 207 -3.80 -15.32 -23.27
CA ASN A 207 -4.75 -14.21 -23.44
C ASN A 207 -4.67 -13.15 -22.33
N ASP A 208 -3.89 -13.38 -21.27
CA ASP A 208 -3.70 -12.42 -20.20
C ASP A 208 -2.22 -12.11 -19.93
N LEU A 209 -1.86 -10.83 -20.02
CA LEU A 209 -0.48 -10.37 -19.87
C LEU A 209 0.02 -10.53 -18.43
N ILE A 210 -0.82 -10.27 -17.43
CA ILE A 210 -0.44 -10.38 -16.00
C ILE A 210 -0.20 -11.85 -15.67
N VAL A 211 -1.07 -12.75 -16.12
CA VAL A 211 -0.87 -14.18 -15.92
C VAL A 211 0.44 -14.65 -16.56
N LYS A 212 0.68 -14.26 -17.81
CA LYS A 212 1.86 -14.67 -18.58
C LYS A 212 3.18 -14.15 -18.01
N TYR A 213 3.24 -12.87 -17.66
CA TYR A 213 4.50 -12.19 -17.33
C TYR A 213 4.75 -12.06 -15.82
N ASP A 214 3.72 -12.21 -14.98
CA ASP A 214 3.86 -12.06 -13.52
C ASP A 214 3.52 -13.37 -12.79
N LEU A 215 2.29 -13.87 -12.94
CA LEU A 215 1.80 -14.97 -12.09
C LEU A 215 2.45 -16.31 -12.41
N ILE A 216 2.58 -16.67 -13.70
CA ILE A 216 3.23 -17.93 -14.10
C ILE A 216 4.72 -17.95 -13.74
N PRO A 217 5.50 -16.89 -14.01
CA PRO A 217 6.89 -16.83 -13.55
C PRO A 217 7.03 -16.98 -12.04
N PHE A 218 6.18 -16.30 -11.26
CA PHE A 218 6.15 -16.45 -9.80
C PHE A 218 5.89 -17.91 -9.40
N VAL A 219 4.81 -18.52 -9.91
CA VAL A 219 4.45 -19.91 -9.59
C VAL A 219 5.56 -20.89 -9.98
N ASN A 220 6.24 -20.67 -11.11
CA ASN A 220 7.36 -21.51 -11.50
C ASN A 220 8.58 -21.38 -10.58
N ALA A 221 8.77 -20.22 -9.96
CA ALA A 221 9.84 -20.01 -8.98
C ALA A 221 9.50 -20.63 -7.62
N THR A 222 8.22 -20.66 -7.22
CA THR A 222 7.79 -21.10 -5.88
C THR A 222 7.19 -22.51 -5.82
N LYS A 223 7.12 -23.25 -6.94
CA LYS A 223 6.63 -24.64 -6.97
C LYS A 223 7.56 -25.67 -6.31
N ASP A 224 8.74 -25.23 -5.87
CA ASP A 224 9.73 -26.10 -5.26
C ASP A 224 9.25 -26.60 -3.89
N LYS A 225 9.71 -27.80 -3.51
CA LYS A 225 9.31 -28.43 -2.25
C LYS A 225 9.91 -27.70 -1.05
N ASP A 226 11.15 -27.25 -1.14
CA ASP A 226 11.83 -26.58 -0.03
C ASP A 226 11.14 -25.25 0.28
N TYR A 227 10.74 -24.50 -0.76
CA TYR A 227 9.90 -23.31 -0.60
C TYR A 227 8.58 -23.64 0.11
N SER A 228 7.89 -24.70 -0.32
CA SER A 228 6.59 -25.10 0.23
C SER A 228 6.70 -25.52 1.70
N ASP A 229 7.75 -26.25 2.06
CA ASP A 229 8.00 -26.70 3.44
C ASP A 229 8.26 -25.51 4.37
N ILE A 230 9.03 -24.50 3.92
CA ILE A 230 9.25 -23.26 4.69
C ILE A 230 7.97 -22.44 4.81
N ALA A 231 7.23 -22.25 3.72
CA ALA A 231 5.96 -21.51 3.74
C ALA A 231 4.94 -22.13 4.71
N ASN A 232 4.83 -23.46 4.71
CA ASN A 232 3.97 -24.18 5.65
C ASN A 232 4.45 -24.01 7.10
N LYS A 233 5.76 -24.07 7.35
CA LYS A 233 6.33 -23.84 8.68
C LYS A 233 6.03 -22.42 9.18
N ILE A 234 6.18 -21.39 8.34
CA ILE A 234 5.83 -20.00 8.69
C ILE A 234 4.34 -19.91 9.05
N SER A 235 3.46 -20.46 8.22
CA SER A 235 2.00 -20.48 8.47
C SER A 235 1.64 -21.15 9.80
N GLU A 236 2.25 -22.28 10.13
CA GLU A 236 2.01 -22.98 11.40
C GLU A 236 2.48 -22.18 12.61
N LEU A 237 3.70 -21.62 12.56
CA LEU A 237 4.26 -20.83 13.65
C LEU A 237 3.50 -19.52 13.86
N SER A 238 3.03 -18.90 12.77
CA SER A 238 2.20 -17.69 12.82
C SER A 238 0.90 -17.93 13.56
N LYS A 239 0.26 -19.09 13.35
CA LYS A 239 -0.97 -19.48 14.09
C LYS A 239 -0.70 -19.80 15.56
N LYS A 240 0.50 -20.28 15.89
CA LYS A 240 0.89 -20.60 17.28
C LYS A 240 1.35 -19.37 18.07
N GLY A 241 1.67 -18.26 17.40
CA GLY A 241 2.22 -17.08 18.05
C GLY A 241 3.70 -17.23 18.45
N ASP A 242 4.45 -18.08 17.74
CA ASP A 242 5.83 -18.42 18.12
C ASP A 242 6.84 -17.42 17.51
N ILE A 243 7.00 -16.28 18.18
CA ILE A 243 7.84 -15.15 17.75
C ILE A 243 9.32 -15.56 17.65
N GLU A 244 9.82 -16.42 18.54
CA GLU A 244 11.22 -16.82 18.57
C GLU A 244 11.60 -17.67 17.36
N GLU A 245 10.82 -18.72 17.06
CA GLU A 245 11.06 -19.57 15.89
C GLU A 245 10.78 -18.83 14.57
N LEU A 246 9.79 -17.92 14.52
CA LEU A 246 9.58 -17.06 13.35
C LEU A 246 10.78 -16.14 13.07
N SER A 247 11.37 -15.56 14.11
CA SER A 247 12.57 -14.71 14.01
C SER A 247 13.77 -15.52 13.50
N LYS A 248 13.91 -16.77 13.97
CA LYS A 248 14.95 -17.68 13.52
C LYS A 248 14.83 -18.03 12.04
N ILE A 249 13.62 -18.42 11.58
CA ILE A 249 13.37 -18.68 10.15
C ILE A 249 13.71 -17.46 9.30
N ARG A 250 13.31 -16.26 9.74
CA ARG A 250 13.65 -15.02 9.03
C ARG A 250 15.16 -14.84 8.90
N ASN A 251 15.93 -15.08 9.96
CA ASN A 251 17.39 -14.95 9.94
C ASN A 251 18.03 -16.00 9.03
N ASP A 252 17.56 -17.25 9.08
CA ASP A 252 18.03 -18.31 8.20
C ASP A 252 17.77 -17.95 6.72
N LEU A 253 16.60 -17.39 6.41
CA LEU A 253 16.25 -16.91 5.07
C LEU A 253 17.08 -15.70 4.59
N ILE A 254 17.59 -14.86 5.51
CA ILE A 254 18.50 -13.76 5.17
C ILE A 254 19.88 -14.32 4.79
N ALA A 255 20.31 -15.38 5.47
CA ALA A 255 21.60 -16.03 5.23
C ALA A 255 21.60 -16.91 3.97
N ASP A 256 20.50 -17.61 3.68
CA ASP A 256 20.36 -18.47 2.49
C ASP A 256 20.05 -17.63 1.24
N LEU A 257 21.01 -17.58 0.31
CA LEU A 257 20.88 -16.81 -0.93
C LEU A 257 20.25 -17.59 -2.08
N ASP A 258 20.11 -18.92 -1.97
CA ASP A 258 19.76 -19.79 -3.08
C ASP A 258 18.26 -20.09 -3.15
N LEU A 259 17.51 -19.85 -2.06
CA LEU A 259 16.08 -20.09 -2.02
C LEU A 259 15.30 -19.10 -2.94
N PRO A 260 14.47 -19.61 -3.87
CA PRO A 260 13.69 -18.75 -4.75
C PRO A 260 12.67 -17.94 -3.96
N ASN A 261 12.50 -16.68 -4.37
CA ASN A 261 11.52 -15.75 -3.77
C ASN A 261 11.64 -15.58 -2.25
N ARG A 262 12.83 -15.77 -1.67
CA ARG A 262 13.08 -15.62 -0.22
C ARG A 262 12.64 -14.27 0.35
N ALA A 263 12.70 -13.20 -0.44
CA ALA A 263 12.31 -11.86 -0.02
C ALA A 263 10.84 -11.80 0.41
N ASP A 264 9.95 -12.53 -0.26
CA ASP A 264 8.54 -12.62 0.13
C ASP A 264 8.35 -13.40 1.42
N LEU A 265 9.11 -14.49 1.63
CA LEU A 265 9.07 -15.27 2.87
C LEU A 265 9.60 -14.45 4.06
N ILE A 266 10.71 -13.71 3.88
CA ILE A 266 11.24 -12.77 4.87
C ILE A 266 10.18 -11.71 5.19
N ASN A 267 9.53 -11.15 4.17
CA ASN A 267 8.48 -10.15 4.38
C ASN A 267 7.26 -10.75 5.10
N TRP A 268 6.89 -12.00 4.80
CA TRP A 268 5.82 -12.69 5.52
C TRP A 268 6.18 -12.89 6.99
N CYS A 269 7.39 -13.38 7.31
CA CYS A 269 7.87 -13.43 8.68
C CYS A 269 7.80 -12.07 9.37
N ASN A 270 8.27 -11.00 8.71
CA ASN A 270 8.22 -9.65 9.26
C ASN A 270 6.79 -9.17 9.52
N GLN A 271 5.83 -9.48 8.64
CA GLN A 271 4.43 -9.13 8.82
C GLN A 271 3.80 -9.88 9.99
N GLU A 272 4.09 -11.16 10.16
CA GLU A 272 3.55 -11.97 11.25
C GLU A 272 4.18 -11.60 12.59
N LEU A 273 5.50 -11.37 12.61
CA LEU A 273 6.20 -10.79 13.75
C LEU A 273 5.58 -9.43 14.12
N TYR A 274 5.36 -8.55 13.14
CA TYR A 274 4.69 -7.27 13.37
C TYR A 274 3.30 -7.46 14.00
N LYS A 275 2.42 -8.27 13.39
CA LYS A 275 1.06 -8.49 13.91
C LYS A 275 1.05 -9.00 15.35
N GLN A 276 2.02 -9.82 15.72
CA GLN A 276 2.09 -10.46 17.04
C GLN A 276 2.79 -9.60 18.11
N SER A 277 3.54 -8.57 17.71
CA SER A 277 4.37 -7.77 18.63
C SER A 277 4.07 -6.27 18.59
N VAL A 278 3.36 -5.78 17.58
CA VAL A 278 3.09 -4.35 17.43
C VAL A 278 2.48 -3.80 18.71
N THR A 279 3.13 -2.81 19.28
CA THR A 279 2.69 -2.12 20.48
C THR A 279 2.94 -0.64 20.29
N ASP A 280 1.90 0.16 20.52
CA ASP A 280 1.94 1.61 20.42
C ASP A 280 2.02 2.22 21.82
N PHE A 281 2.92 3.19 21.97
CA PHE A 281 3.16 3.93 23.20
C PHE A 281 3.09 5.42 22.93
N VAL A 282 2.51 6.18 23.85
CA VAL A 282 2.36 7.63 23.76
C VAL A 282 2.84 8.27 25.04
N PHE A 283 3.64 9.33 24.90
CA PHE A 283 4.11 10.13 26.03
C PHE A 283 4.36 11.57 25.60
N LYS A 284 4.69 12.43 26.57
CA LYS A 284 4.94 13.85 26.36
C LYS A 284 6.38 14.11 25.96
N TYR A 285 6.63 15.05 25.05
CA TYR A 285 7.97 15.34 24.54
C TYR A 285 8.98 15.66 25.66
N ARG A 286 8.53 16.26 26.78
CA ARG A 286 9.37 16.50 27.97
C ARG A 286 10.07 15.24 28.51
N ASP A 287 9.48 14.06 28.32
CA ASP A 287 9.99 12.78 28.83
C ASP A 287 10.92 12.09 27.82
N ASN A 288 11.13 12.66 26.62
CA ASN A 288 11.88 12.02 25.53
C ASN A 288 13.34 11.68 25.85
N LYS A 289 14.00 12.48 26.70
CA LYS A 289 15.41 12.26 27.06
C LYS A 289 15.55 11.04 27.95
N GLU A 290 14.59 10.81 28.85
CA GLU A 290 14.58 9.63 29.71
C GLU A 290 14.33 8.39 28.87
N VAL A 291 13.29 8.42 28.04
CA VAL A 291 12.98 7.33 27.09
C VAL A 291 14.18 7.02 26.20
N TRP A 292 14.82 8.03 25.62
CA TRP A 292 16.04 7.85 24.83
C TRP A 292 17.16 7.18 25.63
N ALA A 293 17.46 7.67 26.84
CA ALA A 293 18.56 7.16 27.66
C ALA A 293 18.37 5.68 28.03
N ASP A 294 17.15 5.28 28.37
CA ASP A 294 16.84 3.88 28.68
C ASP A 294 17.01 2.98 27.46
N ILE A 295 16.48 3.40 26.31
CA ILE A 295 16.61 2.60 25.08
C ILE A 295 18.07 2.52 24.65
N ALA A 296 18.82 3.62 24.70
CA ALA A 296 20.24 3.64 24.33
C ALA A 296 21.11 2.80 25.28
N SER A 297 20.71 2.68 26.56
CA SER A 297 21.41 1.82 27.52
C SER A 297 21.23 0.33 27.20
N GLU A 298 20.02 -0.09 26.82
CA GLU A 298 19.74 -1.49 26.48
C GLU A 298 20.12 -1.84 25.04
N PHE A 299 20.01 -0.88 24.11
CA PHE A 299 20.30 -1.01 22.68
C PHE A 299 21.28 0.07 22.20
N PRO A 300 22.59 -0.04 22.53
CA PRO A 300 23.58 0.99 22.19
C PRO A 300 23.74 1.25 20.69
N ASN A 301 23.45 0.25 19.86
CA ASN A 301 23.45 0.36 18.39
C ASN A 301 22.37 1.31 17.86
N LEU A 302 21.34 1.63 18.66
CA LEU A 302 20.24 2.51 18.26
C LEU A 302 20.40 3.95 18.74
N ASP A 303 21.38 4.24 19.62
CA ASP A 303 21.55 5.54 20.29
C ASP A 303 21.42 6.72 19.33
N GLN A 304 22.31 6.82 18.33
CA GLN A 304 22.31 7.92 17.38
C GLN A 304 20.99 8.01 16.59
N SER A 305 20.44 6.86 16.19
CA SER A 305 19.21 6.81 15.39
C SER A 305 18.00 7.34 16.14
N ILE A 306 17.88 6.99 17.43
CA ILE A 306 16.81 7.42 18.34
C ILE A 306 16.99 8.89 18.70
N ARG A 307 18.21 9.29 19.05
CA ARG A 307 18.51 10.69 19.34
C ARG A 307 18.09 11.58 18.19
N ASP A 308 18.48 11.23 16.97
CA ASP A 308 18.10 11.92 15.74
C ASP A 308 16.57 11.95 15.52
N ALA A 309 15.84 10.92 15.95
CA ALA A 309 14.38 10.86 15.83
C ALA A 309 13.70 11.90 16.71
N PHE A 310 14.20 12.12 17.93
CA PHE A 310 13.63 13.07 18.89
C PHE A 310 14.01 14.54 18.65
N VAL A 311 14.96 14.86 17.77
CA VAL A 311 15.47 16.25 17.62
C VAL A 311 14.43 17.26 17.12
N ARG A 312 13.47 16.81 16.30
CA ARG A 312 12.54 17.71 15.60
C ARG A 312 11.24 17.00 15.26
N ARG A 313 10.24 17.80 14.88
CA ARG A 313 9.00 17.33 14.24
C ARG A 313 9.31 16.44 13.04
N GLN A 314 9.06 15.14 13.17
CA GLN A 314 9.26 14.15 12.11
C GLN A 314 8.68 12.79 12.52
N THR A 315 8.43 11.95 11.52
CA THR A 315 8.27 10.51 11.70
C THR A 315 9.55 9.83 11.22
N LYS A 316 10.21 9.06 12.08
CA LYS A 316 11.43 8.32 11.75
C LYS A 316 11.25 6.83 12.03
N GLN A 317 11.46 6.03 10.99
CA GLN A 317 11.57 4.57 11.12
C GLN A 317 13.03 4.18 11.36
N ILE A 318 13.26 3.39 12.40
CA ILE A 318 14.56 2.83 12.78
C ILE A 318 14.42 1.32 12.72
N ARG A 319 15.38 0.66 12.07
CA ARG A 319 15.39 -0.80 11.86
C ARG A 319 16.70 -1.38 12.37
N SER A 320 16.63 -2.39 13.24
CA SER A 320 17.73 -3.32 13.53
C SER A 320 17.41 -4.70 12.96
N GLU A 321 18.16 -5.74 13.36
CA GLU A 321 17.94 -7.10 12.87
C GLU A 321 16.49 -7.54 13.09
N ASP A 322 15.98 -7.58 14.33
CA ASP A 322 14.61 -8.00 14.65
C ASP A 322 13.78 -6.97 15.43
N LEU A 323 14.05 -5.69 15.21
CA LEU A 323 13.25 -4.61 15.75
C LEU A 323 13.00 -3.53 14.69
N LEU A 324 11.73 -3.15 14.56
CA LEU A 324 11.23 -1.98 13.86
C LEU A 324 10.63 -1.02 14.90
N LEU A 325 11.21 0.17 14.94
CA LEU A 325 10.79 1.27 15.80
C LEU A 325 10.35 2.43 14.92
N GLU A 326 9.09 2.86 15.03
CA GLU A 326 8.60 4.09 14.39
C GLU A 326 8.35 5.14 15.47
N ILE A 327 9.10 6.23 15.41
CA ILE A 327 8.96 7.36 16.33
C ILE A 327 8.32 8.52 15.55
N ASN A 328 7.15 8.96 16.00
CA ASN A 328 6.48 10.16 15.51
C ASN A 328 6.55 11.24 16.60
N VAL A 329 7.33 12.28 16.33
CA VAL A 329 7.38 13.50 17.15
C VAL A 329 6.46 14.52 16.49
N THR A 330 5.32 14.81 17.12
CA THR A 330 4.35 15.78 16.56
C THR A 330 4.83 17.22 16.75
N GLY A 331 5.51 17.49 17.87
CA GLY A 331 6.03 18.80 18.25
C GLY A 331 7.24 18.70 19.19
N THR A 332 7.92 19.83 19.42
CA THR A 332 9.10 19.92 20.30
C THR A 332 8.84 20.73 21.56
N ASP A 333 7.58 21.06 21.83
CA ASP A 333 7.16 21.70 23.06
C ASP A 333 6.89 20.61 24.11
N ASP A 334 7.08 20.91 25.39
CA ASP A 334 7.01 19.91 26.47
C ASP A 334 5.71 19.09 26.49
N GLU A 335 4.61 19.71 26.06
CA GLU A 335 3.27 19.10 26.01
C GLU A 335 2.92 18.43 24.68
N SER A 336 3.77 18.55 23.66
CA SER A 336 3.60 17.84 22.39
C SER A 336 3.67 16.33 22.59
N LEU A 337 2.96 15.59 21.74
CA LEU A 337 2.91 14.14 21.82
C LEU A 337 4.08 13.50 21.07
N VAL A 338 4.53 12.39 21.62
CA VAL A 338 5.48 11.50 20.96
C VAL A 338 4.86 10.11 20.93
N ASN A 339 4.66 9.60 19.73
CA ASN A 339 4.17 8.25 19.51
C ASN A 339 5.35 7.34 19.16
N ILE A 340 5.44 6.20 19.84
CA ILE A 340 6.42 5.16 19.58
C ILE A 340 5.68 3.87 19.27
N GLN A 341 5.86 3.37 18.06
CA GLN A 341 5.43 2.03 17.68
C GLN A 341 6.61 1.07 17.68
N ILE A 342 6.48 -0.04 18.40
CA ILE A 342 7.50 -1.08 18.48
C ILE A 342 6.94 -2.37 17.90
N SER A 343 7.71 -3.02 17.03
CA SER A 343 7.33 -4.30 16.43
C SER A 343 8.57 -5.09 15.99
N GLY A 344 8.45 -6.41 15.88
CA GLY A 344 9.52 -7.30 15.45
C GLY A 344 9.58 -8.61 16.23
N GLY A 345 10.79 -9.11 16.41
CA GLY A 345 11.11 -10.36 17.10
C GLY A 345 11.49 -10.16 18.57
N SER A 346 12.56 -10.84 18.97
CA SER A 346 13.03 -10.88 20.36
C SER A 346 13.51 -9.53 20.90
N GLU A 347 14.22 -8.73 20.09
CA GLU A 347 14.62 -7.37 20.49
C GLU A 347 13.40 -6.47 20.71
N ALA A 348 12.38 -6.57 19.86
CA ALA A 348 11.14 -5.82 20.02
C ALA A 348 10.42 -6.16 21.33
N LEU A 349 10.30 -7.45 21.67
CA LEU A 349 9.68 -7.86 22.95
C LEU A 349 10.45 -7.38 24.17
N LYS A 350 11.79 -7.35 24.10
CA LYS A 350 12.63 -6.80 25.18
C LYS A 350 12.38 -5.31 25.35
N LEU A 351 12.35 -4.56 24.24
CA LEU A 351 12.11 -3.13 24.24
C LEU A 351 10.70 -2.79 24.74
N ILE A 352 9.67 -3.52 24.31
CA ILE A 352 8.30 -3.37 24.83
C ILE A 352 8.27 -3.53 26.35
N LYS A 353 8.89 -4.60 26.89
CA LYS A 353 8.98 -4.82 28.35
C LYS A 353 9.76 -3.75 29.09
N LEU A 354 10.69 -3.05 28.43
CA LEU A 354 11.44 -1.94 29.01
C LEU A 354 10.55 -0.70 29.13
N ILE A 355 9.84 -0.36 28.06
CA ILE A 355 8.98 0.84 27.97
C ILE A 355 7.71 0.67 28.81
N ASP A 356 7.08 -0.52 28.81
CA ASP A 356 5.84 -0.82 29.53
C ASP A 356 5.96 -0.68 31.08
N LYS A 357 7.19 -0.61 31.60
CA LYS A 357 7.46 -0.38 33.04
C LYS A 357 7.37 1.10 33.45
N LYS A 358 7.20 2.03 32.51
CA LYS A 358 7.24 3.47 32.78
C LYS A 358 5.85 4.02 33.02
N GLU A 359 5.63 4.62 34.19
CA GLU A 359 4.31 5.12 34.62
C GLU A 359 3.80 6.32 33.80
N TYR A 360 4.68 7.07 33.14
CA TYR A 360 4.34 8.25 32.34
C TYR A 360 4.09 7.94 30.85
N ILE A 361 4.20 6.66 30.46
CA ILE A 361 3.97 6.21 29.09
C ILE A 361 2.62 5.49 29.04
N GLN A 362 1.76 5.93 28.13
CA GLN A 362 0.46 5.31 27.91
C GLN A 362 0.58 4.32 26.76
N LYS A 363 0.16 3.09 26.99
CA LYS A 363 0.00 2.09 25.92
C LYS A 363 -1.34 2.35 25.23
N GLU A 364 -1.32 2.47 23.91
CA GLU A 364 -2.55 2.52 23.11
C GLU A 364 -3.03 1.09 22.80
N ASP A 365 -4.35 0.89 22.86
CA ASP A 365 -5.04 -0.38 22.57
C ASP A 365 -5.22 -0.64 21.06
#